data_AF-F9RNV4-F1
#
_entry.id   AF-F9RNV4-F1
#
_cell.length_a   1.000
_cell.length_b   1.000
_cell.length_c   1.000
_cell.angle_alpha   90.00
_cell.angle_beta   90.00
_cell.angle_gamma   90.00
#
_symmetry.space_group_name_H-M   'P 1'
#
loop_
_entity.id
_entity.type
_entity.pdbx_description
1 polymer ?
#
loop_
_entity_poly.entity_id
_entity_poly.type
_entity_poly.pdbx_seq_one_letter_code
_entity_poly.pdbx_strand_id
1 'polypeptide(L)'
;MDENTEIWRQYYEKALSRPHSKRTEFASRLNESNLKIATDCGCGTGSDIEYLEQQGYQVHGFDINPDSVSICRDRFGAKSLVEITESSFESFDYPKSGVVIANSSLFFADPNQFESTWSNIKSSIEIGGVFAGDFMGFEDSWANNYRTPTTPLSESEVKALFSGFEIVRFFERDEKSKTSLGRMKHWHTYSVVAVKRT
;
A
#
# COMPACT_ATOMS: atom_id res chain seq x y z
N MET A 1 -24.21 -18.06 20.62
CA MET A 1 -23.82 -17.33 19.40
C MET A 1 -22.38 -16.95 19.64
N ASP A 2 -21.46 -17.49 18.83
CA ASP A 2 -20.03 -17.44 19.12
C ASP A 2 -19.54 -15.98 18.98
N GLU A 3 -19.01 -15.39 20.06
CA GLU A 3 -18.57 -13.98 20.08
C GLU A 3 -17.60 -13.67 18.92
N ASN A 4 -16.84 -14.68 18.50
CA ASN A 4 -15.95 -14.60 17.35
C ASN A 4 -16.68 -14.36 16.01
N THR A 5 -17.86 -14.95 15.78
CA THR A 5 -18.61 -14.78 14.52
C THR A 5 -19.16 -13.36 14.36
N GLU A 6 -19.59 -12.74 15.47
CA GLU A 6 -20.16 -11.40 15.46
C GLU A 6 -19.06 -10.33 15.29
N ILE A 7 -17.90 -10.54 15.92
CA ILE A 7 -16.71 -9.72 15.71
C ILE A 7 -16.23 -9.83 14.24
N TRP A 8 -16.14 -11.05 13.71
CA TRP A 8 -15.75 -11.29 12.30
C TRP A 8 -16.68 -10.60 11.31
N ARG A 9 -18.00 -10.66 11.56
CA ARG A 9 -18.99 -9.96 10.73
C ARG A 9 -18.81 -8.43 10.76
N GLN A 10 -18.52 -7.86 11.92
CA GLN A 10 -18.24 -6.42 12.04
C GLN A 10 -16.96 -6.01 11.28
N TYR A 11 -15.91 -6.83 11.34
CA TYR A 11 -14.70 -6.60 10.54
C TYR A 11 -15.01 -6.64 9.04
N TYR A 12 -15.84 -7.59 8.61
CA TYR A 12 -16.25 -7.74 7.21
C TYR A 12 -17.11 -6.57 6.73
N GLU A 13 -18.12 -6.15 7.50
CA GLU A 13 -18.96 -4.99 7.16
C GLU A 13 -18.14 -3.68 7.11
N LYS A 14 -17.16 -3.54 8.00
CA LYS A 14 -16.24 -2.39 7.99
C LYS A 14 -15.27 -2.43 6.80
N ALA A 15 -14.82 -3.61 6.39
CA ALA A 15 -14.01 -3.81 5.19
C ALA A 15 -14.78 -3.40 3.92
N LEU A 16 -16.04 -3.85 3.80
CA LEU A 16 -16.89 -3.56 2.65
C LEU A 16 -17.31 -2.09 2.55
N SER A 17 -17.38 -1.37 3.67
CA SER A 17 -17.78 0.04 3.70
C SER A 17 -16.63 1.02 3.49
N ARG A 18 -15.37 0.55 3.51
CA ARG A 18 -14.21 1.42 3.34
C ARG A 18 -13.94 1.65 1.84
N PRO A 19 -14.04 2.90 1.35
CA PRO A 19 -13.74 3.18 -0.05
C PRO A 19 -12.24 3.02 -0.31
N HIS A 20 -11.91 2.69 -1.57
CA HIS A 20 -10.55 2.77 -2.08
C HIS A 20 -10.02 4.20 -2.01
N SER A 21 -8.70 4.35 -2.11
CA SER A 21 -8.07 5.66 -2.12
C SER A 21 -8.29 6.37 -3.45
N LYS A 22 -8.65 7.65 -3.42
CA LYS A 22 -8.64 8.50 -4.63
C LYS A 22 -7.25 8.58 -5.28
N ARG A 23 -6.19 8.31 -4.51
CA ARG A 23 -4.82 8.18 -5.04
C ARG A 23 -4.70 6.98 -5.96
N THR A 24 -5.34 5.87 -5.65
CA THR A 24 -5.38 4.65 -6.48
C THR A 24 -6.05 4.92 -7.81
N GLU A 25 -7.17 5.66 -7.82
CA GLU A 25 -7.81 6.11 -9.09
C GLU A 25 -6.87 6.98 -9.93
N PHE A 26 -6.16 7.90 -9.28
CA PHE A 26 -5.22 8.78 -9.94
C PHE A 26 -4.03 8.00 -10.52
N ALA A 27 -3.46 7.06 -9.75
CA ALA A 27 -2.38 6.20 -10.20
C ALA A 27 -2.80 5.32 -11.39
N SER A 28 -3.98 4.71 -11.33
CA SER A 28 -4.53 3.91 -12.43
C SER A 28 -4.69 4.69 -13.73
N ARG A 29 -5.08 5.98 -13.65
CA ARG A 29 -5.20 6.87 -14.81
C ARG A 29 -3.86 7.36 -15.37
N LEU A 30 -2.83 7.44 -14.54
CA LEU A 30 -1.48 7.83 -14.95
C LEU A 30 -0.66 6.67 -15.51
N ASN A 31 -1.17 5.44 -15.44
CA ASN A 31 -0.47 4.29 -15.98
C ASN A 31 -0.38 4.39 -17.51
N GLU A 32 0.81 4.78 -17.97
CA GLU A 32 1.20 4.86 -19.38
C GLU A 32 1.89 3.58 -19.85
N SER A 33 2.13 2.61 -18.95
CA SER A 33 2.59 1.29 -19.35
C SER A 33 1.48 0.52 -20.07
N ASN A 34 1.88 -0.43 -20.93
CA ASN A 34 0.93 -1.35 -21.57
C ASN A 34 0.51 -2.51 -20.65
N LEU A 35 0.83 -2.45 -19.34
CA LEU A 35 0.62 -3.54 -18.42
C LEU A 35 -0.58 -3.29 -17.49
N LYS A 36 -1.59 -4.15 -17.59
CA LYS A 36 -2.76 -4.20 -16.70
C LYS A 36 -2.55 -5.19 -15.55
N ILE A 37 -1.39 -5.09 -14.91
CA ILE A 37 -1.06 -5.80 -13.67
C ILE A 37 -0.83 -4.75 -12.59
N ALA A 38 -1.45 -4.95 -11.42
CA ALA A 38 -1.26 -4.10 -10.26
C ALA A 38 -0.79 -4.92 -9.05
N THR A 39 0.11 -4.34 -8.25
CA THR A 39 0.46 -4.89 -6.93
C THR A 39 -0.09 -3.97 -5.84
N ASP A 40 -0.85 -4.52 -4.89
CA ASP A 40 -1.31 -3.80 -3.68
C ASP A 40 -0.54 -4.29 -2.46
N CYS A 41 0.43 -3.49 -2.03
CA CYS A 41 1.36 -3.81 -0.94
C CYS A 41 0.76 -3.44 0.41
N GLY A 42 0.53 -4.43 1.27
CA GLY A 42 -0.20 -4.23 2.52
C GLY A 42 -1.67 -3.91 2.26
N CYS A 43 -2.33 -4.77 1.47
CA CYS A 43 -3.66 -4.54 0.92
C CYS A 43 -4.77 -4.42 1.98
N GLY A 44 -4.48 -4.81 3.23
CA GLY A 44 -5.45 -4.88 4.31
C GLY A 44 -6.64 -5.72 3.88
N THR A 45 -7.83 -5.12 3.96
CA THR A 45 -9.08 -5.79 3.60
C THR A 45 -9.47 -5.63 2.12
N GLY A 46 -8.59 -5.03 1.29
CA GLY A 46 -8.69 -5.09 -0.17
C GLY A 46 -9.58 -4.04 -0.84
N SER A 47 -9.75 -2.87 -0.22
CA SER A 47 -10.51 -1.78 -0.85
C SER A 47 -9.88 -1.30 -2.16
N ASP A 48 -8.56 -1.14 -2.21
CA ASP A 48 -7.86 -0.72 -3.44
C ASP A 48 -7.83 -1.84 -4.50
N ILE A 49 -7.73 -3.12 -4.08
CA ILE A 49 -7.87 -4.30 -4.95
C ILE A 49 -9.21 -4.29 -5.70
N GLU A 50 -10.31 -4.09 -4.99
CA GLU A 50 -11.66 -4.10 -5.57
C GLU A 50 -11.79 -3.07 -6.69
N TYR A 51 -11.30 -1.85 -6.46
CA TYR A 51 -11.31 -0.81 -7.49
C TYR A 51 -10.45 -1.19 -8.70
N LEU A 52 -9.21 -1.65 -8.47
CA LEU A 52 -8.28 -1.99 -9.56
C LEU A 52 -8.80 -3.17 -10.41
N GLU A 53 -9.39 -4.19 -9.78
CA GLU A 53 -10.05 -5.31 -10.48
C GLU A 53 -11.18 -4.82 -11.38
N GLN A 54 -12.03 -3.91 -10.88
CA GLN A 54 -13.10 -3.29 -11.68
C GLN A 54 -12.57 -2.45 -12.84
N GLN A 55 -11.34 -1.95 -12.76
CA GLN A 55 -10.64 -1.27 -13.88
C GLN A 55 -9.93 -2.26 -14.83
N GLY A 56 -10.12 -3.56 -14.65
CA GLY A 56 -9.58 -4.62 -15.50
C GLY A 56 -8.12 -4.97 -15.24
N TYR A 57 -7.57 -4.64 -14.07
CA TYR A 57 -6.24 -5.10 -13.68
C TYR A 57 -6.29 -6.55 -13.18
N GLN A 58 -5.27 -7.33 -13.52
CA GLN A 58 -4.85 -8.46 -12.69
C GLN A 58 -4.16 -7.89 -11.45
N VAL A 59 -4.68 -8.19 -10.26
CA VAL A 59 -4.23 -7.61 -9.01
C VAL A 59 -3.57 -8.68 -8.16
N HIS A 60 -2.31 -8.45 -7.78
CA HIS A 60 -1.61 -9.22 -6.77
C HIS A 60 -1.60 -8.41 -5.47
N GLY A 61 -2.38 -8.84 -4.49
CA GLY A 61 -2.42 -8.24 -3.15
C GLY A 61 -1.63 -9.08 -2.15
N PHE A 62 -0.92 -8.41 -1.24
CA PHE A 62 -0.37 -9.10 -0.08
C PHE A 62 -0.53 -8.30 1.19
N ASP A 63 -0.63 -9.02 2.31
CA ASP A 63 -0.61 -8.45 3.65
C ASP A 63 0.05 -9.45 4.61
N ILE A 64 0.70 -8.95 5.65
CA ILE A 64 1.32 -9.77 6.69
C ILE A 64 0.30 -10.28 7.71
N ASN A 65 -0.87 -9.62 7.78
CA ASN A 65 -1.93 -10.00 8.71
C ASN A 65 -2.81 -11.12 8.12
N PRO A 66 -2.82 -12.32 8.72
CA PRO A 66 -3.63 -13.44 8.23
C PRO A 66 -5.14 -13.15 8.23
N ASP A 67 -5.64 -12.31 9.14
CA ASP A 67 -7.06 -11.94 9.18
C ASP A 67 -7.43 -11.08 7.96
N SER A 68 -6.60 -10.10 7.62
CA SER A 68 -6.74 -9.27 6.41
C SER A 68 -6.75 -10.13 5.15
N VAL A 69 -5.81 -11.07 5.06
CA VAL A 69 -5.69 -12.02 3.96
C VAL A 69 -6.94 -12.90 3.85
N SER A 70 -7.44 -13.44 4.97
CA SER A 70 -8.66 -14.24 4.99
C SER A 70 -9.86 -13.46 4.46
N ILE A 71 -10.05 -12.21 4.90
CA ILE A 71 -11.11 -11.33 4.41
C ILE A 71 -10.99 -11.13 2.90
N CYS A 72 -9.79 -10.84 2.40
CA CYS A 72 -9.56 -10.67 0.97
C CYS A 72 -9.85 -11.94 0.17
N ARG A 73 -9.43 -13.12 0.67
CA ARG A 73 -9.73 -14.41 0.02
C ARG A 73 -11.22 -14.69 -0.04
N ASP A 74 -11.97 -14.37 1.02
CA ASP A 74 -13.43 -14.53 1.02
C ASP A 74 -14.11 -13.54 0.05
N ARG A 75 -13.64 -12.28 0.00
CA ARG A 75 -14.16 -11.24 -0.90
C ARG A 75 -13.89 -11.54 -2.37
N PHE A 76 -12.70 -12.04 -2.69
CA PHE A 76 -12.20 -12.14 -4.06
C PHE A 76 -11.99 -13.56 -4.56
N GLY A 77 -12.33 -14.60 -3.79
CA GLY A 77 -12.07 -16.00 -4.16
C GLY A 77 -12.73 -16.46 -5.47
N ALA A 78 -13.77 -15.76 -5.93
CA ALA A 78 -14.41 -16.00 -7.23
C ALA A 78 -13.88 -15.11 -8.36
N LYS A 79 -12.98 -14.17 -8.07
CA LYS A 79 -12.41 -13.21 -9.03
C LYS A 79 -11.11 -13.76 -9.60
N SER A 80 -11.14 -14.24 -10.84
CA SER A 80 -9.96 -14.82 -11.50
C SER A 80 -8.80 -13.84 -11.74
N LEU A 81 -9.05 -12.54 -11.61
CA LEU A 81 -8.03 -11.49 -11.77
C LEU A 81 -7.38 -11.10 -10.43
N VAL A 82 -7.72 -11.73 -9.32
CA VAL A 82 -7.20 -11.33 -7.99
C VAL A 82 -6.47 -12.50 -7.34
N GLU A 83 -5.22 -12.25 -6.95
CA GLU A 83 -4.39 -13.18 -6.20
C GLU A 83 -4.01 -12.55 -4.86
N ILE A 84 -4.28 -13.26 -3.76
CA ILE A 84 -4.04 -12.77 -2.40
C ILE A 84 -3.02 -13.67 -1.69
N THR A 85 -1.90 -13.08 -1.30
CA THR A 85 -0.79 -13.76 -0.62
C THR A 85 -0.63 -13.26 0.81
N GLU A 86 -0.43 -14.18 1.75
CA GLU A 86 0.06 -13.83 3.08
C GLU A 86 1.58 -13.68 2.99
N SER A 87 2.08 -12.45 3.07
CA SER A 87 3.49 -12.15 2.86
C SER A 87 3.90 -10.87 3.56
N SER A 88 5.19 -10.76 3.86
CA SER A 88 5.81 -9.48 4.23
C SER A 88 6.30 -8.73 2.98
N PHE A 89 6.68 -7.47 3.15
CA PHE A 89 7.29 -6.68 2.07
C PHE A 89 8.60 -7.30 1.56
N GLU A 90 9.36 -7.92 2.45
CA GLU A 90 10.71 -8.45 2.18
C GLU A 90 10.64 -9.81 1.47
N SER A 91 9.56 -10.56 1.68
CA SER A 91 9.39 -11.94 1.21
C SER A 91 8.48 -12.06 -0.02
N PHE A 92 7.72 -11.01 -0.35
CA PHE A 92 6.80 -11.04 -1.47
C PHE A 92 7.57 -11.09 -2.80
N ASP A 93 7.15 -11.98 -3.71
CA ASP A 93 7.65 -12.02 -5.07
C ASP A 93 6.89 -10.99 -5.92
N TYR A 94 7.55 -9.88 -6.25
CA TYR A 94 6.91 -8.74 -6.92
C TYR A 94 6.78 -8.99 -8.43
N PRO A 95 5.55 -9.22 -8.96
CA PRO A 95 5.37 -9.40 -10.39
C PRO A 95 5.56 -8.07 -11.11
N LYS A 96 5.93 -8.14 -12.40
CA LYS A 96 5.94 -6.95 -13.25
C LYS A 96 4.57 -6.28 -13.22
N SER A 97 4.57 -4.98 -12.95
CA SER A 97 3.35 -4.23 -12.63
C SER A 97 3.34 -2.89 -13.36
N GLY A 98 2.17 -2.53 -13.89
CA GLY A 98 1.90 -1.18 -14.38
C GLY A 98 1.50 -0.21 -13.26
N VAL A 99 0.97 -0.73 -12.15
CA VAL A 99 0.60 0.07 -10.97
C VAL A 99 1.07 -0.65 -9.71
N VAL A 100 1.74 0.06 -8.80
CA VAL A 100 2.05 -0.43 -7.46
C VAL A 100 1.48 0.54 -6.43
N ILE A 101 0.65 0.01 -5.53
CA ILE A 101 0.00 0.75 -4.44
C ILE A 101 0.62 0.35 -3.11
N ALA A 102 0.93 1.33 -2.27
CA ALA A 102 1.39 1.12 -0.90
C ALA A 102 0.83 2.23 0.03
N ASN A 103 -0.50 2.33 0.07
CA ASN A 103 -1.21 3.36 0.83
C ASN A 103 -1.10 3.09 2.34
N SER A 104 -0.34 3.93 3.06
CA SER A 104 -0.17 3.85 4.52
C SER A 104 0.31 2.47 5.04
N SER A 105 1.07 1.74 4.24
CA SER A 105 1.53 0.37 4.54
C SER A 105 3.05 0.22 4.55
N LEU A 106 3.77 0.89 3.64
CA LEU A 106 5.22 0.75 3.47
C LEU A 106 6.05 1.15 4.70
N PHE A 107 5.44 1.90 5.64
CA PHE A 107 6.04 2.25 6.93
C PHE A 107 6.52 1.03 7.73
N PHE A 108 5.89 -0.13 7.51
CA PHE A 108 6.10 -1.36 8.26
C PHE A 108 7.05 -2.33 7.57
N ALA A 109 7.68 -1.94 6.45
CA ALA A 109 8.82 -2.67 5.93
C ALA A 109 9.95 -2.68 6.97
N ASP A 110 10.71 -3.77 7.02
CA ASP A 110 11.85 -3.93 7.92
C ASP A 110 12.90 -2.85 7.60
N PRO A 111 13.25 -1.97 8.55
CA PRO A 111 14.24 -0.93 8.33
C PRO A 111 15.59 -1.46 7.86
N ASN A 112 15.98 -2.67 8.25
CA ASN A 112 17.25 -3.28 7.84
C ASN A 112 17.23 -3.82 6.40
N GLN A 113 16.03 -4.01 5.83
CA GLN A 113 15.83 -4.55 4.49
C GLN A 113 15.10 -3.57 3.57
N PHE A 114 14.85 -2.34 4.04
CA PHE A 114 14.08 -1.35 3.32
C PHE A 114 14.66 -1.02 1.94
N GLU A 115 15.99 -0.88 1.84
CA GLU A 115 16.65 -0.60 0.56
C GLU A 115 16.41 -1.73 -0.46
N SER A 116 16.55 -2.99 -0.04
CA SER A 116 16.27 -4.14 -0.91
C SER A 116 14.79 -4.24 -1.27
N THR A 117 13.91 -4.01 -0.29
CA THR A 117 12.45 -3.99 -0.49
C THR A 117 12.05 -2.93 -1.51
N TRP A 118 12.55 -1.71 -1.35
CA TRP A 118 12.30 -0.62 -2.28
C TRP A 118 12.88 -0.93 -3.66
N SER A 119 14.07 -1.51 -3.74
CA SER A 119 14.68 -1.94 -5.01
C SER A 119 13.79 -2.96 -5.73
N ASN A 120 13.25 -3.95 -5.02
CA ASN A 120 12.33 -4.95 -5.57
C ASN A 120 11.05 -4.29 -6.11
N ILE A 121 10.40 -3.43 -5.32
CA ILE A 121 9.23 -2.63 -5.74
C ILE A 121 9.57 -1.80 -6.99
N LYS A 122 10.67 -1.07 -6.96
CA LYS A 122 11.11 -0.21 -8.05
C LYS A 122 11.36 -1.00 -9.34
N SER A 123 11.94 -2.19 -9.21
CA SER A 123 12.28 -3.07 -10.33
C SER A 123 11.05 -3.75 -10.95
N SER A 124 10.00 -3.98 -10.16
CA SER A 124 8.75 -4.60 -10.62
C SER A 124 7.88 -3.62 -11.41
N ILE A 125 7.99 -2.33 -11.14
CA ILE A 125 7.28 -1.30 -11.91
C ILE A 125 7.86 -1.20 -13.32
N GLU A 126 7.01 -1.34 -14.33
CA GLU A 126 7.39 -1.16 -15.74
C GLU A 126 7.62 0.32 -16.09
N ILE A 127 8.38 0.58 -17.15
CA ILE A 127 8.52 1.95 -17.68
C ILE A 127 7.12 2.45 -18.10
N GLY A 128 6.77 3.68 -17.72
CA GLY A 128 5.41 4.23 -17.84
C GLY A 128 4.45 3.78 -16.74
N GLY A 129 4.86 2.82 -15.89
CA GLY A 129 4.10 2.37 -14.74
C GLY A 129 4.18 3.33 -13.56
N VAL A 130 3.28 3.18 -12.59
CA VAL A 130 3.06 4.15 -11.53
C VAL A 130 3.25 3.54 -10.16
N PHE A 131 4.01 4.22 -9.30
CA PHE A 131 3.97 4.00 -7.86
C PHE A 131 3.03 5.03 -7.20
N ALA A 132 2.22 4.58 -6.25
CA ALA A 132 1.46 5.45 -5.38
C ALA A 132 1.43 4.92 -3.94
N GLY A 133 1.92 5.71 -2.99
CA GLY A 133 2.03 5.26 -1.60
C GLY A 133 2.43 6.35 -0.64
N ASP A 134 2.65 5.96 0.61
CA ASP A 134 3.07 6.84 1.68
C ASP A 134 4.39 6.39 2.30
N PHE A 135 5.23 7.35 2.70
CA PHE A 135 6.45 7.14 3.50
C PHE A 135 6.31 7.85 4.86
N MET A 136 6.89 7.27 5.92
CA MET A 136 6.84 7.85 7.26
C MET A 136 7.96 8.88 7.42
N GLY A 137 7.68 10.00 8.06
CA GLY A 137 8.67 11.01 8.44
C GLY A 137 9.12 10.88 9.89
N PHE A 138 10.27 11.46 10.24
CA PHE A 138 10.87 11.33 11.58
C PHE A 138 10.03 11.91 12.73
N GLU A 139 9.31 13.01 12.51
CA GLU A 139 8.36 13.60 13.49
C GLU A 139 7.09 12.75 13.74
N ASP A 140 6.93 11.58 13.10
CA ASP A 140 5.76 10.73 13.31
C ASP A 140 5.80 10.11 14.71
N SER A 141 4.67 10.10 15.42
CA SER A 141 4.63 9.48 16.75
C SER A 141 5.01 7.99 16.76
N TRP A 142 4.87 7.31 15.62
CA TRP A 142 5.24 5.90 15.48
C TRP A 142 6.73 5.68 15.15
N ALA A 143 7.47 6.71 14.73
CA ALA A 143 8.88 6.59 14.37
C ALA A 143 9.77 6.04 15.50
N ASN A 144 9.43 6.31 16.77
CA ASN A 144 10.21 5.89 17.94
C ASN A 144 9.44 4.99 18.93
N ASN A 145 8.11 4.87 18.79
CA ASN A 145 7.25 4.29 19.84
C ASN A 145 6.20 3.31 19.31
N TYR A 146 6.41 2.76 18.11
CA TYR A 146 5.53 1.70 17.60
C TYR A 146 5.94 0.33 18.13
N ARG A 147 4.99 -0.62 18.12
CA ARG A 147 5.19 -1.97 18.65
C ARG A 147 6.17 -2.80 17.83
N THR A 148 6.28 -2.47 16.54
CA THR A 148 7.23 -3.05 15.59
C THR A 148 8.11 -1.93 15.05
N PRO A 149 9.33 -2.24 14.59
CA PRO A 149 10.16 -1.26 13.89
C PRO A 149 9.42 -0.64 12.71
N THR A 150 9.67 0.64 12.48
CA THR A 150 9.16 1.41 11.32
C THR A 150 10.33 2.05 10.60
N THR A 151 10.16 2.38 9.32
CA THR A 151 11.19 3.08 8.52
C THR A 151 10.83 4.57 8.33
N PRO A 152 11.15 5.46 9.29
CA PRO A 152 11.06 6.89 9.06
C PRO A 152 12.18 7.35 8.12
N LEU A 153 11.86 8.30 7.25
CA LEU A 153 12.76 8.91 6.26
C LEU A 153 12.59 10.42 6.27
N SER A 154 13.62 11.14 5.84
CA SER A 154 13.55 12.57 5.54
C SER A 154 12.96 12.81 4.15
N GLU A 155 12.46 14.02 3.90
CA GLU A 155 11.99 14.44 2.58
C GLU A 155 13.03 14.17 1.47
N SER A 156 14.30 14.46 1.73
CA SER A 156 15.39 14.23 0.77
C SER A 156 15.64 12.76 0.49
N GLU A 157 15.55 11.90 1.51
CA GLU A 157 15.68 10.44 1.33
C GLU A 157 14.51 9.91 0.51
N VAL A 158 13.28 10.33 0.81
CA VAL A 158 12.10 9.93 0.01
C VAL A 158 12.25 10.38 -1.44
N LYS A 159 12.67 11.62 -1.71
CA LYS A 159 12.89 12.08 -3.09
C LYS A 159 13.99 11.27 -3.80
N ALA A 160 15.04 10.87 -3.09
CA ALA A 160 16.13 10.08 -3.66
C ALA A 160 15.68 8.67 -4.10
N LEU A 161 14.70 8.06 -3.39
CA LEU A 161 14.12 6.76 -3.76
C LEU A 161 13.53 6.76 -5.19
N PHE A 162 13.03 7.91 -5.64
CA PHE A 162 12.38 8.11 -6.94
C PHE A 162 13.35 8.53 -8.06
N SER A 163 14.65 8.31 -7.91
CA SER A 163 15.58 8.40 -9.05
C SER A 163 15.10 7.52 -10.21
N GLY A 164 14.96 8.09 -11.40
CA GLY A 164 14.39 7.42 -12.58
C GLY A 164 12.86 7.47 -12.70
N PHE A 165 12.20 8.19 -11.79
CA PHE A 165 10.77 8.46 -11.83
C PHE A 165 10.52 9.95 -12.00
N GLU A 166 9.40 10.29 -12.65
CA GLU A 166 8.79 11.60 -12.59
C GLU A 166 7.82 11.64 -11.41
N ILE A 167 8.10 12.48 -10.42
CA ILE A 167 7.19 12.67 -9.28
C ILE A 167 6.06 13.60 -9.71
N VAL A 168 4.87 13.05 -9.94
CA VAL A 168 3.67 13.81 -10.34
C VAL A 168 3.00 14.47 -9.14
N ARG A 169 3.05 13.82 -7.97
CA ARG A 169 2.54 14.38 -6.71
C ARG A 169 3.47 14.04 -5.56
N PHE A 170 3.81 15.06 -4.78
CA PHE A 170 4.49 14.95 -3.51
C PHE A 170 3.78 15.83 -2.49
N PHE A 171 3.29 15.24 -1.41
CA PHE A 171 2.59 15.97 -0.35
C PHE A 171 3.08 15.53 1.01
N GLU A 172 3.62 16.47 1.78
CA GLU A 172 3.97 16.28 3.18
C GLU A 172 2.75 16.60 4.06
N ARG A 173 2.44 15.69 4.96
CA ARG A 173 1.49 15.90 6.05
C ARG A 173 2.27 15.91 7.35
N ASP A 174 2.20 17.02 8.07
CA ASP A 174 2.78 17.18 9.41
C ASP A 174 1.75 17.83 10.34
N GLU A 175 1.01 17.03 11.10
CA GLU A 175 -0.06 17.52 11.98
C GLU A 175 -0.44 16.56 13.11
N LYS A 176 -1.07 17.11 14.16
CA LYS A 176 -1.75 16.30 15.18
C LYS A 176 -3.17 16.00 14.75
N SER A 177 -3.49 14.72 14.58
CA SER A 177 -4.83 14.27 14.19
C SER A 177 -5.18 12.91 14.80
N LYS A 178 -6.44 12.51 14.70
CA LYS A 178 -6.90 11.22 15.23
C LYS A 178 -6.50 10.06 14.31
N THR A 179 -6.18 8.91 14.90
CA THR A 179 -6.09 7.64 14.17
C THR A 179 -7.48 7.14 13.79
N SER A 180 -7.55 6.09 12.98
CA SER A 180 -8.81 5.38 12.67
C SER A 180 -9.52 4.82 13.91
N LEU A 181 -8.82 4.69 15.04
CA LEU A 181 -9.36 4.29 16.35
C LEU A 181 -9.66 5.49 17.27
N GLY A 182 -9.59 6.72 16.75
CA GLY A 182 -9.93 7.94 17.48
C GLY A 182 -8.85 8.47 18.44
N ARG A 183 -7.67 7.83 18.50
CA ARG A 183 -6.56 8.24 19.38
C ARG A 183 -5.79 9.39 18.75
N MET A 184 -5.41 10.40 19.53
CA MET A 184 -4.55 11.47 19.03
C MET A 184 -3.16 10.94 18.70
N LYS A 185 -2.63 11.36 17.55
CA LYS A 185 -1.32 11.00 17.03
C LYS A 185 -0.74 12.20 16.27
N HIS A 186 0.57 12.38 16.35
CA HIS A 186 1.30 13.23 15.42
C HIS A 186 1.56 12.41 14.14
N TRP A 187 1.02 12.87 13.03
CA TRP A 187 1.23 12.31 11.70
C TRP A 187 2.33 13.10 11.02
N HIS A 188 3.37 12.41 10.60
CA HIS A 188 4.37 12.95 9.71
C HIS A 188 4.58 11.96 8.56
N THR A 189 4.05 12.27 7.37
CA THR A 189 4.04 11.35 6.23
C THR A 189 4.24 12.07 4.91
N TYR A 190 4.96 11.45 3.99
CA TYR A 190 5.12 11.87 2.60
C TYR A 190 4.27 11.01 1.68
N SER A 191 3.23 11.58 1.09
CA SER A 191 2.40 10.94 0.09
C SER A 191 2.97 11.18 -1.30
N VAL A 192 3.29 10.12 -2.03
CA VAL A 192 3.92 10.20 -3.36
C VAL A 192 3.08 9.50 -4.42
N VAL A 193 2.98 10.12 -5.59
CA VAL A 193 2.58 9.47 -6.85
C VAL A 193 3.63 9.79 -7.89
N ALA A 194 4.22 8.76 -8.49
CA ALA A 194 5.33 8.92 -9.42
C ALA A 194 5.25 7.91 -10.58
N VAL A 195 5.59 8.36 -11.78
CA VAL A 195 5.61 7.55 -13.01
C VAL A 195 7.05 7.16 -13.32
N LYS A 196 7.31 5.88 -13.57
CA LYS A 196 8.65 5.40 -13.92
C LYS A 196 9.02 5.83 -15.33
N ARG A 197 10.19 6.43 -15.51
CA ARG A 197 10.68 6.94 -16.81
C ARG A 197 11.91 6.20 -17.32
N THR A 198 12.71 5.61 -16.44
CA THR A 198 13.93 4.86 -16.76
C THR A 198 14.07 3.62 -15.90
#